data_AF-A0A2P5G1C8-F1
#
_entry.id   AF-A0A2P5G1C8-F1
#
_cell.length_a   1.000
_cell.length_b   1.000
_cell.length_c   1.000
_cell.angle_alpha   90.00
_cell.angle_beta   90.00
_cell.angle_gamma   90.00
#
_symmetry.space_group_name_H-M   'P 1'
#
loop_
_entity.id
_entity.type
_entity.pdbx_description
1 polymer ?
#
loop_
_entity_poly.entity_id
_entity_poly.type
_entity_poly.pdbx_seq_one_letter_code
_entity_poly.pdbx_strand_id
1 'polypeptide(L)'
;MAFRGKEMMKNIMKKVGEKNLAPGVKDSLKKYVPDSKIVMGRAKRGIFAGRHIRFGNRVSEDGGNKTRRTWKPNVQEKRLFSYILDRHIRVKVTTHALRCIDKAGGIDEYLLKTPYHKMDTEMGLFWKTKIEKLYGELGNMEVLFFSPEDEAKFEQEFKEMKLAERAARSEARRQMYGWPGKLKQIEEAGAETKVGSSHDVGDHADHQKENEARVVNF
;
A
#
# COMPACT_ATOMS: atom_id res chain seq x y z
N MET A 1 13.41 2.53 -21.02
CA MET A 1 13.45 1.28 -20.21
C MET A 1 12.24 0.36 -20.38
N ALA A 2 11.13 0.73 -21.06
CA ALA A 2 9.99 -0.18 -21.29
C ALA A 2 10.18 -1.20 -22.45
N PHE A 3 11.07 -0.92 -23.41
CA PHE A 3 11.41 -1.83 -24.51
C PHE A 3 12.03 -3.15 -24.01
N ARG A 4 12.93 -3.04 -23.02
CA ARG A 4 13.64 -4.19 -22.45
C ARG A 4 12.66 -5.22 -21.89
N GLY A 5 11.57 -4.82 -21.22
CA GLY A 5 10.63 -5.76 -20.61
C GLY A 5 9.87 -6.64 -21.63
N LYS A 6 9.29 -6.04 -22.66
CA LYS A 6 8.59 -6.78 -23.72
C LYS A 6 9.54 -7.62 -24.57
N GLU A 7 10.69 -7.06 -24.92
CA GLU A 7 11.71 -7.78 -25.70
C GLU A 7 12.34 -8.91 -24.89
N MET A 8 12.63 -8.68 -23.60
CA MET A 8 13.07 -9.74 -22.69
C MET A 8 12.00 -10.83 -22.56
N MET A 9 10.73 -10.48 -22.39
CA MET A 9 9.66 -11.49 -22.33
C MET A 9 9.52 -12.24 -23.66
N LYS A 10 9.57 -11.54 -24.79
CA LYS A 10 9.56 -12.17 -26.13
C LYS A 10 10.76 -13.10 -26.31
N ASN A 11 11.94 -12.71 -25.83
CA ASN A 11 13.16 -13.52 -25.88
C ASN A 11 13.07 -14.72 -24.94
N ILE A 12 12.51 -14.57 -23.74
CA ILE A 12 12.26 -15.67 -22.79
C ILE A 12 11.24 -16.65 -23.37
N MET A 13 10.11 -16.17 -23.91
CA MET A 13 9.10 -17.01 -24.56
C MET A 13 9.65 -17.73 -25.80
N LYS A 14 10.55 -17.08 -26.56
CA LYS A 14 11.25 -17.69 -27.70
C LYS A 14 12.27 -18.75 -27.27
N LYS A 15 12.93 -18.58 -26.11
CA LYS A 15 13.93 -19.53 -25.57
C LYS A 15 13.30 -20.73 -24.86
N VAL A 16 12.32 -20.49 -23.99
CA VAL A 16 11.66 -21.52 -23.17
C VAL A 16 10.58 -22.25 -23.98
N GLY A 17 9.99 -21.60 -24.99
CA GLY A 17 8.89 -22.13 -25.78
C GLY A 17 7.56 -22.02 -25.03
N GLU A 18 6.51 -21.55 -25.71
CA GLU A 18 5.22 -21.30 -25.06
C GLU A 18 4.62 -22.54 -24.39
N LYS A 19 4.98 -23.76 -24.80
CA LYS A 19 4.42 -25.00 -24.25
C LYS A 19 5.08 -25.46 -22.94
N ASN A 20 6.28 -24.99 -22.61
CA ASN A 20 7.04 -25.46 -21.45
C ASN A 20 6.84 -24.62 -20.17
N LEU A 21 6.14 -23.48 -20.27
CA LEU A 21 5.77 -22.72 -19.06
C LEU A 21 4.58 -23.38 -18.36
N ALA A 22 4.73 -23.60 -17.05
CA ALA A 22 3.66 -24.05 -16.18
C ALA A 22 2.40 -23.14 -16.35
N PRO A 23 1.19 -23.72 -16.33
CA PRO A 23 -0.04 -23.03 -16.73
C PRO A 23 -0.31 -21.73 -15.95
N GLY A 24 0.10 -21.63 -14.68
CA GLY A 24 -0.04 -20.41 -13.87
C GLY A 24 1.04 -19.33 -14.07
N VAL A 25 2.24 -19.72 -14.54
CA VAL A 25 3.37 -18.78 -14.69
C VAL A 25 3.16 -17.84 -15.88
N LYS A 26 2.45 -18.30 -16.91
CA LYS A 26 2.08 -17.47 -18.07
C LYS A 26 1.16 -16.33 -17.67
N ASP A 27 0.17 -16.62 -16.82
CA ASP A 27 -0.83 -15.64 -16.42
C ASP A 27 -0.27 -14.64 -15.41
N SER A 28 0.67 -15.05 -14.56
CA SER A 28 1.43 -14.12 -13.72
C SER A 28 2.32 -13.19 -14.56
N LEU A 29 3.02 -13.70 -15.58
CA LEU A 29 3.83 -12.90 -16.50
C LEU A 29 3.00 -11.87 -17.28
N LYS A 30 1.83 -12.26 -17.81
CA LYS A 30 0.92 -11.34 -18.53
C LYS A 30 0.52 -10.12 -17.68
N LYS A 31 0.39 -10.28 -16.36
CA LYS A 31 -0.01 -9.19 -15.44
C LYS A 31 1.00 -8.04 -15.43
N TYR A 32 2.28 -8.34 -15.62
CA TYR A 32 3.38 -7.37 -15.56
C TYR A 32 3.72 -6.75 -16.91
N VAL A 33 3.20 -7.30 -18.01
CA VAL A 33 3.44 -6.79 -19.35
C VAL A 33 2.26 -5.95 -19.83
N PRO A 34 2.50 -4.72 -20.33
CA PRO A 34 1.41 -3.89 -20.84
C PRO A 34 0.85 -4.44 -22.14
N ASP A 35 -0.46 -4.71 -22.14
CA ASP A 35 -1.19 -5.33 -23.25
C ASP A 35 -1.65 -4.26 -24.26
N SER A 36 -0.68 -3.60 -24.90
CA SER A 36 -0.96 -2.38 -25.64
C SER A 36 -1.34 -2.66 -27.11
N LYS A 37 -2.62 -2.90 -27.40
CA LYS A 37 -3.15 -2.83 -28.77
C LYS A 37 -3.53 -1.39 -29.13
N ILE A 38 -2.54 -0.48 -29.10
CA ILE A 38 -2.77 0.93 -29.44
C ILE A 38 -2.92 1.05 -30.96
N VAL A 39 -4.13 1.35 -31.41
CA VAL A 39 -4.41 1.61 -32.83
C VAL A 39 -4.04 3.05 -33.23
N MET A 40 -4.15 4.01 -32.31
CA MET A 40 -3.97 5.43 -32.61
C MET A 40 -2.62 5.97 -32.12
N GLY A 41 -1.81 6.55 -33.01
CA GLY A 41 -0.51 7.12 -32.66
C GLY A 41 -0.58 8.19 -31.56
N ARG A 42 -1.69 8.95 -31.50
CA ARG A 42 -1.94 9.96 -30.46
C ARG A 42 -2.05 9.38 -29.04
N ALA A 43 -2.43 8.11 -28.87
CA ALA A 43 -2.51 7.49 -27.53
C ALA A 43 -1.12 7.32 -26.93
N LYS A 44 -0.10 7.10 -27.76
CA LYS A 44 1.28 6.88 -27.30
C LYS A 44 1.87 8.09 -26.55
N ARG A 45 1.28 9.28 -26.73
CA ARG A 45 1.75 10.54 -26.14
C ARG A 45 0.81 11.09 -25.06
N GLY A 46 -0.28 10.39 -24.73
CA GLY A 46 -1.31 10.89 -23.82
C GLY A 46 -1.93 9.81 -22.96
N ILE A 47 -2.88 10.21 -22.10
CA ILE A 47 -3.55 9.32 -21.15
C ILE A 47 -4.98 9.07 -21.63
N PHE A 48 -5.21 7.86 -22.14
CA PHE A 48 -6.48 7.48 -22.75
C PHE A 48 -7.28 6.44 -21.96
N ALA A 49 -6.69 5.83 -20.93
CA ALA A 49 -7.35 4.86 -20.06
C ALA A 49 -8.14 3.78 -20.83
N GLY A 50 -7.48 3.11 -21.79
CA GLY A 50 -8.08 2.08 -22.63
C GLY A 50 -9.11 2.57 -23.66
N ARG A 51 -9.39 3.88 -23.75
CA ARG A 51 -10.29 4.42 -24.77
C ARG A 51 -9.54 4.56 -26.11
N HIS A 52 -10.04 3.88 -27.12
CA HIS A 52 -9.50 3.93 -28.48
C HIS A 52 -10.56 4.35 -29.49
N ILE A 53 -10.11 4.64 -30.71
CA ILE A 53 -10.99 4.85 -31.85
C ILE A 53 -11.74 3.54 -32.10
N ARG A 54 -13.07 3.65 -32.19
CA ARG A 54 -13.92 2.53 -32.61
C ARG A 54 -14.21 2.67 -34.11
N PHE A 55 -14.09 1.58 -34.84
CA PHE A 55 -14.50 1.48 -36.24
C PHE A 55 -15.78 0.67 -36.33
N GLY A 56 -16.66 1.01 -37.26
CA GLY A 56 -17.90 0.28 -37.48
C GLY A 56 -18.78 0.98 -38.50
N ASN A 57 -20.08 0.73 -38.42
CA ASN A 57 -21.03 1.21 -39.41
C ASN A 57 -22.10 2.11 -38.76
N ARG A 58 -22.64 3.03 -39.54
CA ARG A 58 -23.94 3.65 -39.30
C ARG A 58 -24.94 2.86 -40.15
N VAL A 59 -26.01 2.39 -39.53
CA VAL A 59 -27.09 1.67 -40.19
C VAL A 59 -28.26 2.65 -40.31
N SER A 60 -28.84 2.79 -41.51
CA SER A 60 -30.07 3.58 -41.69
C SER A 60 -31.24 2.89 -40.99
N GLU A 61 -32.13 3.68 -40.40
CA GLU A 61 -33.29 3.20 -39.66
C GLU A 61 -34.26 2.42 -40.56
N ASP A 62 -34.59 2.96 -41.73
CA ASP A 62 -35.62 2.38 -42.60
C ASP A 62 -35.10 1.28 -43.54
N GLY A 63 -33.91 1.48 -44.13
CA GLY A 63 -33.41 0.65 -45.23
C GLY A 63 -32.25 -0.29 -44.89
N GLY A 64 -31.79 -0.34 -43.63
CA GLY A 64 -30.66 -1.18 -43.23
C GLY A 64 -29.32 -0.89 -43.93
N ASN A 65 -29.21 0.21 -44.69
CA ASN A 65 -28.03 0.59 -45.45
C ASN A 65 -26.86 0.88 -44.49
N LYS A 66 -25.70 0.25 -44.77
CA LYS A 66 -24.52 0.30 -43.89
C LYS A 66 -23.46 1.25 -44.46
N THR A 67 -23.25 2.38 -43.83
CA THR A 67 -22.16 3.32 -44.17
C THR A 67 -21.04 3.21 -43.14
N ARG A 68 -19.78 3.13 -43.59
CA ARG A 68 -18.60 3.10 -42.70
C ARG A 68 -18.52 4.40 -41.89
N ARG A 69 -18.29 4.30 -40.58
CA ARG A 69 -18.01 5.46 -39.73
C ARG A 69 -16.99 5.14 -38.63
N THR A 70 -16.43 6.21 -38.08
CA THR A 70 -15.39 6.16 -37.06
C THR A 70 -15.80 7.00 -35.86
N TRP A 71 -15.73 6.43 -34.65
CA TRP A 71 -15.98 7.16 -33.41
C TRP A 71 -14.67 7.49 -32.72
N LYS A 72 -14.40 8.78 -32.57
CA LYS A 72 -13.21 9.28 -31.88
C LYS A 72 -13.53 9.51 -30.39
N PRO A 73 -12.61 9.18 -29.47
CA PRO A 73 -12.79 9.53 -28.07
C PRO A 73 -12.69 11.05 -27.87
N ASN A 74 -13.38 11.56 -26.84
CA ASN A 74 -13.28 12.96 -26.44
C ASN A 74 -11.96 13.20 -25.70
N VAL A 75 -11.06 13.99 -26.30
CA VAL A 75 -9.70 14.24 -25.81
C VAL A 75 -9.51 15.73 -25.61
N GLN A 76 -9.05 16.10 -24.42
CA GLN A 76 -8.83 17.48 -24.00
C GLN A 76 -7.36 17.65 -23.59
N GLU A 77 -6.78 18.79 -23.87
CA GLU A 77 -5.47 19.15 -23.33
C GLU A 77 -5.66 19.82 -21.97
N LYS A 78 -5.07 19.24 -20.93
CA LYS A 78 -5.20 19.74 -19.55
C LYS A 78 -3.84 19.78 -18.86
N ARG A 79 -3.71 20.72 -17.93
CA ARG A 79 -2.61 20.82 -16.98
C ARG A 79 -3.03 20.09 -15.72
N LEU A 80 -2.35 18.99 -15.40
CA LEU A 80 -2.56 18.22 -14.18
C LEU A 80 -1.40 18.48 -13.23
N PHE A 81 -1.70 18.76 -11.97
CA PHE A 81 -0.68 18.94 -10.96
C PHE A 81 -0.22 17.57 -10.44
N SER A 82 1.09 17.36 -10.39
CA SER A 82 1.72 16.18 -9.77
C SER A 82 2.34 16.64 -8.46
N TYR A 83 1.90 16.02 -7.35
CA TYR A 83 2.35 16.35 -6.00
C TYR A 83 3.82 16.01 -5.80
N ILE A 84 4.26 14.87 -6.34
CA ILE A 84 5.62 14.36 -6.13
C ILE A 84 6.64 15.15 -6.93
N LEU A 85 6.25 15.59 -8.13
CA LEU A 85 7.12 16.38 -9.00
C LEU A 85 6.99 17.88 -8.75
N ASP A 86 6.10 18.29 -7.84
CA ASP A 86 5.73 19.67 -7.53
C ASP A 86 5.57 20.56 -8.77
N ARG A 87 4.92 20.02 -9.80
CA ARG A 87 4.80 20.72 -11.08
C ARG A 87 3.56 20.33 -11.86
N HIS A 88 3.14 21.26 -12.71
CA HIS A 88 2.06 21.04 -13.66
C HIS A 88 2.57 20.28 -14.90
N ILE A 89 1.94 19.17 -15.21
CA ILE A 89 2.19 18.35 -16.40
C ILE A 89 1.10 18.62 -17.43
N ARG A 90 1.50 19.04 -18.64
CA ARG A 90 0.60 19.22 -19.78
C ARG A 90 0.44 17.91 -20.52
N VAL A 91 -0.78 17.37 -20.56
CA VAL A 91 -1.09 16.12 -21.25
C VAL A 91 -2.41 16.18 -22.00
N LYS A 92 -2.48 15.42 -23.09
CA LYS A 92 -3.75 15.09 -23.75
C LYS A 92 -4.40 13.93 -22.99
N VAL A 93 -5.56 14.20 -22.43
CA VAL A 93 -6.28 13.28 -21.56
C VAL A 93 -7.70 13.10 -22.10
N THR A 94 -8.22 11.87 -22.05
CA THR A 94 -9.64 11.65 -22.34
C THR A 94 -10.53 12.08 -21.18
N THR A 95 -11.78 12.45 -21.44
CA THR A 95 -12.73 12.76 -20.35
C THR A 95 -12.93 11.60 -19.38
N HIS A 96 -12.87 10.36 -19.89
CA HIS A 96 -12.90 9.17 -19.04
C HIS A 96 -11.67 9.09 -18.12
N ALA A 97 -10.48 9.33 -18.66
CA ALA A 97 -9.25 9.33 -17.87
C ALA A 97 -9.24 10.45 -16.82
N LEU A 98 -9.74 11.65 -17.13
CA LEU A 98 -9.91 12.73 -16.14
C LEU A 98 -10.77 12.27 -14.96
N ARG A 99 -11.95 11.69 -15.22
CA ARG A 99 -12.80 11.15 -14.17
C ARG A 99 -12.11 10.05 -13.34
N CYS A 100 -11.28 9.22 -13.96
CA CYS A 100 -10.51 8.19 -13.24
C CYS A 100 -9.40 8.80 -12.37
N ILE A 101 -8.76 9.88 -12.83
CA ILE A 101 -7.76 10.64 -12.07
C ILE A 101 -8.42 11.28 -10.85
N ASP A 102 -9.56 11.94 -11.04
CA ASP A 102 -10.32 12.56 -9.95
C ASP A 102 -10.75 11.50 -8.90
N LYS A 103 -11.22 10.34 -9.37
CA LYS A 103 -11.56 9.21 -8.48
C LYS A 103 -10.34 8.65 -7.74
N ALA A 104 -9.17 8.70 -8.34
CA ALA A 104 -7.94 8.21 -7.72
C ALA A 104 -7.38 9.19 -6.68
N GLY A 105 -7.72 10.48 -6.78
CA GLY A 105 -7.22 11.55 -5.92
C GLY A 105 -6.14 12.43 -6.56
N GLY A 106 -5.82 12.22 -7.83
CA GLY A 106 -4.71 12.91 -8.50
C GLY A 106 -4.03 12.06 -9.56
N ILE A 107 -3.11 12.67 -10.30
CA ILE A 107 -2.40 12.00 -11.40
C ILE A 107 -1.41 10.96 -10.88
N ASP A 108 -0.78 11.23 -9.75
CA ASP A 108 0.24 10.38 -9.17
C ASP A 108 -0.40 9.11 -8.57
N GLU A 109 -1.48 9.27 -7.79
CA GLU A 109 -2.23 8.13 -7.27
C GLU A 109 -2.85 7.31 -8.40
N TYR A 110 -3.33 7.95 -9.46
CA TYR A 110 -3.85 7.25 -10.64
C TYR A 110 -2.78 6.36 -11.27
N LEU A 111 -1.55 6.87 -11.44
CA LEU A 111 -0.46 6.11 -12.03
C LEU A 111 -0.02 4.93 -11.15
N LEU A 112 0.03 5.13 -9.84
CA LEU A 112 0.35 4.06 -8.88
C LEU A 112 -0.72 2.97 -8.85
N LYS A 113 -2.00 3.36 -8.71
CA LYS A 113 -3.14 2.43 -8.60
C LYS A 113 -3.38 1.64 -9.89
N THR A 114 -3.05 2.22 -11.05
CA THR A 114 -3.29 1.56 -12.33
C THR A 114 -2.26 0.43 -12.55
N PRO A 115 -2.69 -0.81 -12.78
CA PRO A 115 -1.78 -1.94 -12.95
C PRO A 115 -1.05 -1.88 -14.29
N TYR A 116 0.13 -2.50 -14.35
CA TYR A 116 1.03 -2.48 -15.52
C TYR A 116 0.35 -2.98 -16.81
N HIS A 117 -0.48 -4.01 -16.75
CA HIS A 117 -1.21 -4.52 -17.91
C HIS A 117 -2.24 -3.52 -18.50
N LYS A 118 -2.84 -2.64 -17.68
CA LYS A 118 -3.78 -1.58 -18.14
C LYS A 118 -3.09 -0.31 -18.59
N MET A 119 -1.77 -0.22 -18.41
CA MET A 119 -1.00 0.92 -18.89
C MET A 119 -0.73 0.73 -20.37
N ASP A 120 -1.55 1.34 -21.21
CA ASP A 120 -1.41 1.23 -22.66
C ASP A 120 -0.11 1.90 -23.16
N THR A 121 0.29 2.99 -22.50
CA THR A 121 1.26 3.96 -23.03
C THR A 121 2.64 3.82 -22.39
N GLU A 122 3.70 3.79 -23.21
CA GLU A 122 5.11 3.78 -22.76
C GLU A 122 5.46 4.96 -21.84
N MET A 123 4.97 6.16 -22.19
CA MET A 123 5.08 7.36 -21.34
C MET A 123 4.47 7.14 -19.95
N GLY A 124 3.34 6.43 -19.87
CA GLY A 124 2.66 6.13 -18.62
C GLY A 124 3.49 5.18 -17.74
N LEU A 125 4.10 4.15 -18.33
CA LEU A 125 5.04 3.28 -17.62
C LEU A 125 6.25 4.05 -17.11
N PHE A 126 6.84 4.90 -17.95
CA PHE A 126 7.98 5.73 -17.55
C PHE A 126 7.65 6.60 -16.35
N TRP A 127 6.50 7.30 -16.37
CA TRP A 127 6.07 8.11 -15.24
C TRP A 127 5.77 7.31 -14.00
N LYS A 128 5.12 6.16 -14.14
CA LYS A 128 4.88 5.26 -13.01
C LYS A 128 6.18 4.86 -12.33
N THR A 129 7.17 4.37 -13.09
CA THR A 129 8.47 3.96 -12.54
C THR A 129 9.22 5.12 -11.89
N LYS A 130 9.14 6.32 -12.47
CA LYS A 130 9.75 7.52 -11.91
C LYS A 130 9.09 7.89 -10.58
N ILE A 131 7.76 7.86 -10.52
CA ILE A 131 6.97 8.16 -9.33
C ILE A 131 7.21 7.14 -8.22
N GLU A 132 7.21 5.84 -8.53
CA GLU A 132 7.54 4.78 -7.57
C GLU A 132 8.94 4.96 -6.97
N LYS A 133 9.93 5.32 -7.78
CA LYS A 133 11.29 5.60 -7.29
C LYS A 133 11.31 6.80 -6.33
N LEU A 134 10.64 7.89 -6.70
CA LEU A 134 10.58 9.09 -5.86
C LEU A 134 9.83 8.83 -4.55
N TYR A 135 8.75 8.02 -4.57
CA TYR A 135 8.09 7.58 -3.33
C TYR A 135 8.98 6.70 -2.47
N GLY A 136 9.79 5.82 -3.08
CA GLY A 136 10.77 5.02 -2.34
C GLY A 136 11.83 5.90 -1.67
N GLU A 137 12.32 6.92 -2.38
CA GLU A 137 13.24 7.92 -1.83
C GLU A 137 12.60 8.72 -0.69
N LEU A 138 11.36 9.17 -0.86
CA LEU A 138 10.60 9.88 0.17
C LEU A 138 10.27 9.00 1.39
N GLY A 139 9.98 7.72 1.20
CA GLY A 139 9.71 6.79 2.28
C GLY A 139 10.94 6.43 3.10
N ASN A 140 12.13 6.47 2.49
CA ASN A 140 13.40 6.31 3.18
C ASN A 140 13.86 7.60 3.86
N MET A 141 13.27 8.74 3.49
CA MET A 141 13.43 9.97 4.25
C MET A 141 12.65 9.77 5.54
N GLU A 142 13.36 9.40 6.60
CA GLU A 142 12.86 9.47 7.96
C GLU A 142 12.41 10.92 8.19
N VAL A 143 11.11 11.18 8.02
CA VAL A 143 10.47 12.41 8.48
C VAL A 143 10.32 12.27 9.99
N LEU A 144 11.47 12.25 10.66
CA LEU A 144 11.59 12.31 12.10
C LEU A 144 11.03 13.67 12.51
N PHE A 145 9.78 13.67 12.97
CA PHE A 145 9.12 14.83 13.56
C PHE A 145 9.86 15.28 14.83
N PHE A 146 10.64 14.36 15.41
CA PHE A 146 11.49 14.51 16.57
C PHE A 146 12.85 13.86 16.31
N SER A 147 13.94 14.46 16.77
CA SER A 147 15.24 13.76 16.81
C SER A 147 15.05 12.43 17.57
N PRO A 148 15.81 11.37 17.28
CA PRO A 148 15.77 10.14 18.08
C PRO A 148 16.01 10.41 19.57
N GLU A 149 16.77 11.48 19.88
CA GLU A 149 16.95 11.97 21.24
C GLU A 149 15.68 12.55 21.85
N ASP A 150 14.87 13.25 21.06
CA ASP A 150 13.63 13.86 21.53
C ASP A 150 12.53 12.81 21.70
N GLU A 151 12.45 11.80 20.82
CA GLU A 151 11.57 10.64 21.00
C GLU A 151 11.85 9.91 22.34
N ALA A 152 13.13 9.72 22.66
CA ALA A 152 13.54 9.12 23.93
C ALA A 152 13.18 9.99 25.15
N LYS A 153 13.30 11.32 25.05
CA LYS A 153 12.87 12.25 26.10
C LYS A 153 11.37 12.18 26.33
N PHE A 154 10.55 12.20 25.27
CA PHE A 154 9.10 12.08 25.41
C PHE A 154 8.71 10.75 26.06
N GLU A 155 9.34 9.64 25.69
CA GLU A 155 9.07 8.36 26.34
C GLU A 155 9.37 8.37 27.84
N GLN A 156 10.45 9.03 28.25
CA GLN A 156 10.81 9.19 29.67
C GLN A 156 9.79 10.08 30.37
N GLU A 157 9.44 11.23 29.80
CA GLU A 157 8.42 12.15 30.34
C GLU A 157 7.05 11.46 30.50
N PHE A 158 6.62 10.63 29.54
CA PHE A 158 5.36 9.88 29.65
C PHE A 158 5.41 8.77 30.72
N LYS A 159 6.56 8.12 30.90
CA LYS A 159 6.75 7.11 31.96
C LYS A 159 6.72 7.77 33.34
N GLU A 160 7.40 8.90 33.49
CA GLU A 160 7.41 9.69 34.72
C GLU A 160 6.01 10.22 35.06
N MET A 161 5.29 10.76 34.07
CA MET A 161 3.90 11.21 34.26
C MET A 161 2.98 10.07 34.71
N LYS A 162 3.07 8.89 34.09
CA LYS A 162 2.27 7.72 34.52
C LYS A 162 2.64 7.24 35.92
N LEU A 163 3.92 7.28 36.30
CA LEU A 163 4.36 6.94 37.64
C LEU A 163 3.86 7.96 38.66
N ALA A 164 3.90 9.26 38.33
CA ALA A 164 3.36 10.34 39.14
C ALA A 164 1.84 10.22 39.32
N GLU A 165 1.10 9.94 38.24
CA GLU A 165 -0.35 9.70 38.28
C GLU A 165 -0.69 8.46 39.13
N ARG A 166 0.10 7.39 38.99
CA ARG A 166 -0.06 6.16 39.79
C ARG A 166 0.26 6.37 41.26
N ALA A 167 1.28 7.18 41.56
CA ALA A 167 1.65 7.57 42.93
C ALA A 167 0.54 8.42 43.54
N ALA A 168 0.08 9.47 42.86
CA ALA A 168 -1.02 10.33 43.29
C ALA A 168 -2.31 9.52 43.53
N ARG A 169 -2.63 8.56 42.65
CA ARG A 169 -3.77 7.65 42.83
C ARG A 169 -3.61 6.73 44.04
N SER A 170 -2.40 6.26 44.30
CA SER A 170 -2.08 5.42 45.46
C SER A 170 -2.12 6.20 46.77
N GLU A 171 -1.67 7.45 46.76
CA GLU A 171 -1.72 8.39 47.89
C GLU A 171 -3.15 8.82 48.19
N ALA A 172 -3.95 9.14 47.18
CA ALA A 172 -5.38 9.39 47.33
C ALA A 172 -6.10 8.16 47.93
N ARG A 173 -5.74 6.94 47.49
CA ARG A 173 -6.24 5.69 48.09
C ARG A 173 -5.82 5.54 49.56
N ARG A 174 -4.57 5.88 49.90
CA ARG A 174 -4.05 5.85 51.28
C ARG A 174 -4.78 6.85 52.18
N GLN A 175 -5.03 8.08 51.70
CA GLN A 175 -5.79 9.08 52.45
C GLN A 175 -7.26 8.67 52.65
N MET A 176 -7.89 8.11 51.62
CA MET A 176 -9.31 7.72 51.68
C MET A 176 -9.57 6.50 52.55
N TYR A 177 -8.72 5.47 52.48
CA TYR A 177 -8.98 4.19 53.15
C TYR A 177 -8.12 3.94 54.40
N GLY A 178 -7.11 4.77 54.66
CA GLY A 178 -6.11 4.49 55.69
C GLY A 178 -5.32 3.21 55.35
N TRP A 179 -4.05 3.16 55.72
CA TRP A 179 -3.27 1.94 55.58
C TRP A 179 -3.89 0.84 56.46
N PRO A 180 -4.38 -0.31 55.93
CA PRO A 180 -4.75 -1.42 56.80
C PRO A 180 -3.43 -1.89 57.44
N GLY A 181 -3.35 -1.82 58.77
CA GLY A 181 -2.14 -1.99 59.58
C GLY A 181 -1.48 -3.37 59.54
N LYS A 182 -1.38 -4.01 58.38
CA LYS A 182 -0.89 -5.38 58.19
C LYS A 182 0.14 -5.44 57.04
N LEU A 183 1.17 -4.60 57.13
CA LEU A 183 2.36 -4.69 56.28
C LEU A 183 3.62 -4.05 56.87
N LYS A 184 3.58 -3.64 58.15
CA LYS A 184 4.80 -3.25 58.88
C LYS A 184 5.59 -4.45 59.42
N GLN A 185 5.06 -5.68 59.31
CA GLN A 185 5.70 -6.90 59.84
C GLN A 185 6.52 -7.69 58.80
N ILE A 186 6.55 -7.28 57.53
CA ILE A 186 7.28 -8.03 56.48
C ILE A 186 8.62 -7.34 56.14
N GLU A 187 8.73 -6.02 56.30
CA GLU A 187 9.98 -5.29 56.01
C GLU A 187 11.03 -5.44 57.13
N GLU A 188 10.62 -5.64 58.39
CA GLU A 188 11.54 -5.80 59.52
C GLU A 188 12.11 -7.23 59.68
N ALA A 189 11.61 -8.21 58.92
CA ALA A 189 12.09 -9.61 58.98
C ALA A 189 13.04 -10.00 57.83
N GLY A 190 13.27 -9.12 56.84
CA GLY A 190 14.03 -9.44 55.62
C GLY A 190 15.53 -9.12 55.65
N ALA A 191 16.06 -8.60 56.77
CA ALA A 191 17.43 -8.10 56.85
C ALA A 191 18.48 -9.12 57.35
N GLU A 192 18.09 -10.35 57.71
CA GLU A 192 19.03 -11.40 58.13
C GLU A 192 18.80 -12.69 57.36
N THR A 193 19.59 -12.91 56.31
CA THR A 193 20.27 -14.16 55.91
C THR A 193 20.63 -14.13 54.43
N LYS A 194 21.93 -14.00 54.13
CA LYS A 194 22.53 -14.58 52.92
C LYS A 194 23.34 -15.78 53.37
N VAL A 195 23.10 -16.95 52.76
CA VAL A 195 24.07 -17.95 52.24
C VAL A 195 23.35 -19.29 51.99
N GLY A 196 23.48 -19.84 50.77
CA GLY A 196 23.58 -21.30 50.57
C GLY A 196 22.44 -22.07 49.87
N SER A 197 22.54 -22.18 48.54
CA SER A 197 22.56 -23.43 47.75
C SER A 197 21.51 -24.56 47.88
N SER A 198 20.89 -24.86 46.72
CA SER A 198 20.50 -26.17 46.12
C SER A 198 19.41 -27.06 46.75
N HIS A 199 18.35 -27.37 45.99
CA HIS A 199 18.14 -28.69 45.36
C HIS A 199 16.92 -28.66 44.41
N ASP A 200 17.05 -29.35 43.28
CA ASP A 200 16.04 -29.61 42.26
C ASP A 200 15.07 -30.73 42.71
N VAL A 201 13.86 -30.78 42.14
CA VAL A 201 13.06 -31.97 41.75
C VAL A 201 11.64 -31.48 41.40
N GLY A 202 11.25 -31.69 40.15
CA GLY A 202 9.91 -31.45 39.65
C GLY A 202 8.93 -32.58 39.98
N ASP A 203 7.65 -32.32 39.75
CA ASP A 203 6.75 -33.34 39.23
C ASP A 203 5.64 -32.72 38.36
N HIS A 204 5.43 -33.38 37.23
CA HIS A 204 4.46 -33.09 36.17
C HIS A 204 3.05 -33.58 36.57
N ALA A 205 1.99 -32.94 36.06
CA ALA A 205 1.03 -33.60 35.15
C ALA A 205 -0.15 -32.68 34.77
N ASP A 206 -0.38 -32.64 33.47
CA ASP A 206 -1.49 -32.03 32.75
C ASP A 206 -2.86 -32.66 33.07
N HIS A 207 -3.94 -31.90 32.83
CA HIS A 207 -5.03 -32.38 31.98
C HIS A 207 -5.80 -31.22 31.34
N GLN A 208 -5.85 -31.29 30.01
CA GLN A 208 -6.47 -30.38 29.06
C GLN A 208 -7.99 -30.57 28.92
N LYS A 209 -8.55 -29.63 28.13
CA LYS A 209 -9.76 -29.67 27.28
C LYS A 209 -10.99 -29.03 27.93
N GLU A 210 -11.83 -28.26 27.26
CA GLU A 210 -12.00 -27.79 25.88
C GLU A 210 -13.13 -26.75 25.99
N ASN A 211 -13.15 -25.70 25.16
CA ASN A 211 -14.31 -25.40 24.32
C ASN A 211 -14.07 -24.15 23.46
N GLU A 212 -14.08 -24.42 22.16
CA GLU A 212 -14.03 -23.48 21.06
C GLU A 212 -15.37 -22.75 20.85
N ALA A 213 -15.28 -21.75 19.97
CA ALA A 213 -16.34 -21.13 19.18
C ALA A 213 -17.13 -19.96 19.82
N ARG A 214 -16.84 -18.75 19.33
CA ARG A 214 -17.73 -18.09 18.35
C ARG A 214 -17.11 -16.84 17.72
N VAL A 215 -16.90 -16.95 16.41
CA VAL A 215 -16.96 -15.86 15.44
C VAL A 215 -18.36 -15.25 15.47
N VAL A 216 -18.48 -13.92 15.55
CA VAL A 216 -19.67 -13.21 15.07
C VAL A 216 -19.22 -11.93 14.34
N ASN A 217 -19.51 -11.91 13.04
CA ASN A 217 -19.46 -10.74 12.18
C ASN A 217 -20.45 -9.67 12.66
N PHE A 218 -20.07 -8.40 12.54
CA PHE A 218 -20.94 -7.30 12.12
C PHE A 218 -20.17 -6.39 11.17
#